data_AF-A0A2R6JFY4-F1
#
_entry.id   AF-A0A2R6JFY4-F1
#
_cell.length_a   1.000
_cell.length_b   1.000
_cell.length_c   1.000
_cell.angle_alpha   90.00
_cell.angle_beta   90.00
_cell.angle_gamma   90.00
#
_symmetry.space_group_name_H-M   'P 1'
#
loop_
_entity.id
_entity.type
_entity.pdbx_description
1 polymer ?
#
loop_
_entity_poly.entity_id
_entity_poly.type
_entity_poly.pdbx_seq_one_letter_code
_entity_poly.pdbx_strand_id
1 'polypeptide(L)' 'MSGTQVRTAVALYLNGDLDEAEAARHAGLSRAQLRQYVRTCGSVAPAPTAAGDADPDPDADARS' A
#
# COMPACT_ATOMS: atom_id res chain seq x y z
N MET A 1 -19.72 0.22 14.21
CA MET A 1 -18.99 -0.19 12.98
C MET A 1 -18.72 -1.67 13.03
N SER A 2 -18.95 -2.40 11.95
CA SER A 2 -18.62 -3.83 11.89
C SER A 2 -17.15 -4.00 11.54
N GLY A 3 -16.43 -4.89 12.23
CA GLY A 3 -15.01 -5.17 11.97
C GLY A 3 -14.73 -5.67 10.54
N THR A 4 -15.77 -6.03 9.78
CA THR A 4 -15.68 -6.36 8.35
C THR A 4 -15.46 -5.10 7.50
N GLN A 5 -16.13 -3.97 7.79
CA GLN A 5 -15.97 -2.72 7.02
C GLN A 5 -14.55 -2.16 7.13
N VAL A 6 -13.95 -2.22 8.33
CA VAL A 6 -12.57 -1.79 8.55
C VAL A 6 -11.61 -2.64 7.72
N ARG A 7 -11.80 -3.96 7.69
CA ARG A 7 -10.97 -4.88 6.88
C ARG A 7 -11.12 -4.61 5.38
N THR A 8 -12.34 -4.38 4.88
CA THR A 8 -12.56 -4.03 3.48
C THR A 8 -11.86 -2.73 3.12
N ALA A 9 -12.01 -1.68 3.92
CA ALA A 9 -11.36 -0.39 3.65
C ALA A 9 -9.83 -0.48 3.68
N VAL A 10 -9.26 -1.24 4.64
CA VAL A 10 -7.82 -1.48 4.70
C VAL A 10 -7.33 -2.27 3.48
N ALA A 11 -8.08 -3.27 3.02
CA ALA A 11 -7.74 -4.03 1.81
C ALA A 11 -7.74 -3.14 0.56
N LEU A 12 -8.75 -2.28 0.39
CA LEU A 12 -8.83 -1.34 -0.74
C LEU A 12 -7.68 -0.33 -0.72
N TYR A 13 -7.30 0.17 0.47
CA TYR A 13 -6.12 1.03 0.61
C TYR A 13 -4.82 0.29 0.25
N LEU A 14 -4.64 -0.94 0.72
CA LEU A 14 -3.44 -1.75 0.45
C LEU A 14 -3.31 -2.13 -1.02
N ASN A 15 -4.42 -2.32 -1.73
CA ASN A 15 -4.46 -2.61 -3.16
C ASN A 15 -4.22 -1.36 -4.02
N GLY A 16 -4.27 -0.15 -3.45
CA GLY A 16 -4.21 1.11 -4.19
C GLY A 16 -5.53 1.50 -4.86
N ASP A 17 -6.63 0.81 -4.54
CA ASP A 17 -7.98 1.12 -5.06
C ASP A 17 -8.56 2.41 -4.43
N LEU A 18 -8.16 2.71 -3.19
CA LEU A 18 -8.56 3.92 -2.46
C LEU A 18 -7.34 4.64 -1.86
N ASP A 19 -7.42 5.96 -1.80
CA ASP A 19 -6.43 6.73 -1.05
C ASP A 19 -6.63 6.61 0.48
N GLU A 20 -5.64 7.04 1.26
CA GLU A 20 -5.68 6.94 2.74
C GLU A 20 -6.89 7.66 3.34
N ALA A 21 -7.32 8.77 2.73
CA ALA A 21 -8.43 9.58 3.21
C ALA A 21 -9.78 8.92 2.90
N GLU A 22 -9.93 8.38 1.70
CA GLU A 22 -11.11 7.68 1.22
C GLU A 22 -11.33 6.39 1.99
N ALA A 23 -10.28 5.58 2.18
CA ALA A 23 -10.35 4.37 2.99
C ALA A 23 -10.70 4.67 4.46
N ALA A 24 -10.11 5.72 5.04
CA ALA A 24 -10.45 6.16 6.39
C ALA A 24 -11.93 6.58 6.48
N ARG A 25 -12.43 7.35 5.52
CA ARG A 25 -13.86 7.74 5.46
C ARG A 25 -14.78 6.55 5.24
N HIS A 26 -14.39 5.60 4.40
CA HIS A 26 -15.14 4.38 4.12
C HIS A 26 -15.30 3.49 5.36
N ALA A 27 -14.30 3.47 6.23
CA ALA A 27 -14.37 2.80 7.53
C ALA A 27 -14.89 3.68 8.68
N GLY A 28 -15.11 4.98 8.42
CA GLY A 28 -15.39 6.01 9.43
C GLY A 28 -14.29 6.14 10.51
N LEU A 29 -13.06 5.82 10.15
CA LEU A 29 -11.88 5.96 11.00
C LEU A 29 -11.17 7.29 10.75
N SER A 30 -10.34 7.70 11.71
CA SER A 30 -9.29 8.69 11.44
C SER A 30 -8.16 8.05 10.62
N ARG A 31 -7.43 8.87 9.86
CA ARG A 31 -6.22 8.43 9.13
C ARG A 31 -5.19 7.75 10.04
N ALA A 32 -5.02 8.27 11.26
CA ALA A 32 -4.12 7.66 12.25
C ALA A 32 -4.57 6.24 12.65
N GLN A 33 -5.87 6.02 12.85
CA GLN A 33 -6.42 4.69 13.14
C GLN A 33 -6.27 3.75 11.94
N LEU A 34 -6.50 4.24 10.71
CA LEU A 34 -6.28 3.45 9.50
C LEU A 34 -4.82 2.97 9.42
N ARG A 35 -3.83 3.85 9.62
CA ARG A 35 -2.40 3.47 9.66
C ARG A 35 -2.04 2.49 10.76
N GLN A 36 -2.74 2.53 11.90
CA GLN A 36 -2.57 1.54 12.95
C GLN A 36 -3.10 0.18 12.51
N TYR A 37 -4.29 0.13 11.91
CA TYR A 37 -4.87 -1.10 11.36
C TYR A 37 -4.04 -1.68 10.22
N VAL A 38 -3.51 -0.84 9.34
CA VAL A 38 -2.59 -1.27 8.28
C VAL A 38 -1.33 -1.89 8.88
N ARG A 39 -0.78 -1.35 9.98
CA ARG A 39 0.38 -1.98 10.64
C ARG A 39 0.06 -3.28 11.35
N THR A 40 -1.11 -3.40 11.98
CA THR A 40 -1.49 -4.61 12.73
C THR A 40 -2.07 -5.72 11.85
N CYS A 41 -2.76 -5.37 10.76
CA CYS A 41 -3.40 -6.32 9.86
C CYS A 41 -2.66 -6.48 8.52
N GLY A 42 -1.95 -5.45 8.06
CA GLY A 42 -1.19 -5.44 6.82
C GLY A 42 0.19 -6.09 6.92
N SER A 43 0.55 -6.72 8.04
CA SER A 43 1.71 -7.62 8.10
C SER A 43 1.54 -8.87 7.21
N VAL A 44 0.35 -9.10 6.66
CA VAL A 44 0.13 -9.96 5.49
C VAL A 44 0.11 -9.09 4.23
N ALA A 45 1.16 -8.28 4.02
CA ALA A 45 1.36 -7.63 2.74
C ALA A 45 1.69 -8.72 1.72
N PRO A 46 1.10 -8.73 0.51
CA PRO A 46 1.65 -9.52 -0.57
C PRO A 46 3.11 -9.08 -0.74
N ALA A 47 4.01 -10.06 -0.88
CA ALA A 47 5.42 -9.80 -1.15
C ALA A 47 5.54 -8.70 -2.22
N PRO A 48 6.46 -7.74 -2.08
CA PRO A 48 6.61 -6.66 -3.04
C PRO A 48 6.70 -7.30 -4.43
N THR A 49 5.66 -7.11 -5.25
CA THR A 49 5.70 -7.50 -6.66
C THR A 49 6.91 -6.79 -7.24
N ALA A 50 7.82 -7.60 -7.77
CA ALA A 50 9.18 -7.24 -8.10
C ALA A 50 9.30 -5.85 -8.74
N ALA A 51 10.30 -5.13 -8.23
CA ALA A 51 11.15 -4.18 -8.94
C ALA A 51 10.65 -3.80 -10.35
N GLY A 52 10.07 -2.61 -10.46
CA GLY A 52 10.31 -1.80 -11.64
C GLY A 52 11.81 -1.51 -11.66
N ASP A 53 12.56 -2.37 -12.35
CA ASP A 53 13.91 -2.10 -12.84
C ASP A 53 13.78 -0.92 -13.82
N ALA A 54 13.88 0.28 -13.28
CA ALA A 54 13.88 1.51 -14.03
C ALA A 54 14.85 2.48 -13.35
N ASP A 55 16.14 2.25 -13.57
CA ASP A 55 17.08 3.35 -13.76
C ASP A 55 18.18 2.90 -14.74
N PRO A 56 18.46 3.67 -15.82
CA PRO A 56 19.38 3.29 -16.88
C PRO A 56 20.83 3.52 -16.47
N ASP A 57 21.71 2.56 -16.76
CA ASP A 57 23.15 2.73 -16.60
C ASP A 57 23.75 3.32 -17.90
N PRO A 58 24.27 4.56 -17.91
CA PRO A 58 24.95 5.15 -19.06
C PRO A 58 26.46 4.86 -18.99
N ASP A 59 26.86 3.60 -19.13
CA ASP A 59 28.27 3.26 -19.35
C ASP A 59 28.38 2.25 -20.51
N ALA A 60 27.95 2.72 -21.68
CA ALA A 60 28.37 2.13 -22.93
C ALA A 60 29.75 2.70 -23.29
N ASP A 61 30.71 1.79 -23.41
CA ASP A 61 31.92 1.92 -24.22
C ASP A 61 33.15 2.59 -23.56
N ALA A 62 33.71 1.88 -22.58
CA ALA A 62 35.16 1.82 -22.41
C ALA A 62 35.67 0.42 -22.77
N ARG A 63 36.28 0.33 -23.97
CA ARG A 63 37.24 -0.67 -24.46
C ARG A 63 36.65 -1.87 -25.23
N SER A 64 36.85 -1.86 -26.56
CA SER A 64 37.89 -2.65 -27.23
C SER A 64 38.17 -2.17 -28.64
#